data_AF-A0A653DGR8-F1
#
_entry.id   AF-A0A653DGR8-F1
#
_cell.length_a   1.000
_cell.length_b   1.000
_cell.length_c   1.000
_cell.angle_alpha   90.00
_cell.angle_beta   90.00
_cell.angle_gamma   90.00
#
_symmetry.space_group_name_H-M   'P 1'
#
loop_
_entity.id
_entity.type
_entity.pdbx_description
1 polymer ?
#
loop_
_entity_poly.entity_id
_entity_poly.type
_entity_poly.pdbx_seq_one_letter_code
_entity_poly.pdbx_strand_id
1 'polypeptide(L)'
;MEGYNKSHYLLDLERTSKEAAEGYLEKIKLINFDPFSVEEHELDYDIEAIPNVTAADVVSYLVLTHKYYTKEQMIAYKSLKPYKYFKAGCVGKIGSKHIKDYVLLITKVQASIETQDAKLKVWVLVQADGEILTAHCTCMVGLGEACDHIIGVSYAVEHIVSKREFKQFIARKATLPNPTHCLIEPTAAQVADMDWGESTVKRLETELDVPALDMQGIQSLLEDIEKLNCRAALMRVVPPFCDRYEEQVSLPSDFDAHDKADGT
;
A
#
# COMPACT_ATOMS: atom_id res chain seq x y z
N MET A 1 34.89 1.68 18.75
CA MET A 1 33.44 1.46 18.77
C MET A 1 33.16 0.54 19.96
N GLU A 2 33.11 1.13 21.14
CA GLU A 2 32.92 0.42 22.42
C GLU A 2 31.41 0.28 22.71
N GLY A 3 30.96 -0.95 22.98
CA GLY A 3 29.90 -1.19 23.98
C GLY A 3 28.43 -1.11 23.59
N TYR A 4 27.98 -1.68 22.45
CA TYR A 4 26.56 -2.01 22.27
C TYR A 4 26.32 -3.53 22.26
N ASN A 5 25.16 -3.96 22.77
CA ASN A 5 24.81 -5.37 22.92
C ASN A 5 24.54 -6.01 21.55
N LYS A 6 25.46 -6.87 21.09
CA LYS A 6 25.34 -7.56 19.80
C LYS A 6 24.31 -8.68 19.90
N SER A 7 23.40 -8.75 18.95
CA SER A 7 22.46 -9.87 18.87
C SER A 7 23.19 -11.16 18.48
N HIS A 8 22.56 -12.31 18.76
CA HIS A 8 23.04 -13.59 18.27
C HIS A 8 23.18 -13.61 16.74
N TYR A 9 22.30 -12.88 16.04
CA TYR A 9 22.34 -12.76 14.58
C TYR A 9 23.63 -12.08 14.10
N LEU A 10 24.01 -10.96 14.72
CA LEU A 10 25.24 -10.24 14.36
C LEU A 10 26.49 -11.08 14.64
N LEU A 11 26.52 -11.79 15.78
CA LEU A 11 27.62 -12.70 16.12
C LEU A 11 27.75 -13.84 15.09
N ASP A 12 26.64 -14.43 14.66
CA ASP A 12 26.64 -15.45 13.61
C ASP A 12 27.08 -14.89 12.25
N LEU A 13 26.68 -13.66 11.94
CA LEU A 13 27.04 -13.00 10.69
C LEU A 13 28.55 -12.72 10.64
N GLU A 14 29.13 -12.20 11.72
CA GLU A 14 30.58 -11.98 11.87
C GLU A 14 31.39 -13.28 11.69
N ARG A 15 30.85 -14.41 12.15
CA ARG A 15 31.47 -15.73 11.98
C ARG A 15 31.36 -16.26 10.55
N THR A 16 30.27 -15.97 9.86
CA THR A 16 29.94 -16.58 8.55
C THR A 16 30.49 -15.75 7.38
N SER A 17 30.30 -14.43 7.40
CA SER A 17 30.78 -13.51 6.37
C SER A 17 31.04 -12.12 6.94
N LYS A 18 32.32 -11.70 6.91
CA LYS A 18 32.73 -10.37 7.39
C LYS A 18 32.12 -9.23 6.56
N GLU A 19 32.07 -9.39 5.23
CA GLU A 19 31.50 -8.37 4.34
C GLU A 19 30.01 -8.12 4.61
N ALA A 20 29.26 -9.20 4.87
CA ALA A 20 27.85 -9.10 5.23
C ALA A 20 27.66 -8.46 6.61
N ALA A 21 28.54 -8.77 7.56
CA ALA A 21 28.55 -8.14 8.87
C ALA A 21 28.84 -6.64 8.77
N GLU A 22 29.83 -6.23 7.98
CA GLU A 22 30.14 -4.82 7.71
C GLU A 22 28.95 -4.07 7.12
N GLY A 23 28.28 -4.64 6.10
CA GLY A 23 27.08 -4.03 5.54
C GLY A 23 25.92 -3.91 6.54
N TYR A 24 25.76 -4.89 7.44
CA TYR A 24 24.80 -4.79 8.54
C TYR A 24 25.19 -3.73 9.57
N LEU A 25 26.48 -3.63 9.91
CA LEU A 25 27.02 -2.63 10.82
C LEU A 25 26.78 -1.21 10.30
N GLU A 26 26.97 -0.96 9.01
CA GLU A 26 26.67 0.36 8.40
C GLU A 26 25.21 0.78 8.62
N LYS A 27 24.26 -0.16 8.53
CA LYS A 27 22.85 0.13 8.78
C LYS A 27 22.56 0.53 10.22
N ILE A 28 23.09 -0.24 11.17
CA ILE A 28 22.79 -0.02 12.59
C ILE A 28 23.52 1.21 13.16
N LYS A 29 24.52 1.77 12.46
CA LYS A 29 25.17 3.03 12.86
C LYS A 29 24.17 4.18 13.04
N LEU A 30 23.07 4.18 12.30
CA LEU A 30 22.02 5.21 12.41
C LEU A 30 21.37 5.23 13.80
N ILE A 31 21.18 4.05 14.40
CA ILE A 31 20.47 3.86 15.67
C ILE A 31 21.41 3.55 16.85
N ASN A 32 22.68 3.22 16.58
CA ASN A 32 23.72 2.90 17.56
C ASN A 32 23.40 1.73 18.52
N PHE A 33 22.45 0.86 18.16
CA PHE A 33 22.20 -0.41 18.83
C PHE A 33 21.72 -1.45 17.81
N ASP A 34 21.75 -2.72 18.18
CA ASP A 34 21.29 -3.82 17.32
C ASP A 34 19.77 -4.05 17.47
N PRO A 35 18.95 -3.84 16.41
CA PRO A 35 17.51 -4.07 16.42
C PRO A 35 17.09 -5.46 16.87
N PHE A 36 17.89 -6.49 16.61
CA PHE A 36 17.54 -7.86 16.96
C PHE A 36 17.83 -8.20 18.42
N SER A 37 18.51 -7.31 19.16
CA SER A 37 18.72 -7.40 20.60
C SER A 37 17.55 -6.84 21.41
N VAL A 38 16.58 -6.16 20.78
CA VAL A 38 15.42 -5.58 21.46
C VAL A 38 14.47 -6.68 21.93
N GLU A 39 14.05 -6.59 23.18
CA GLU A 39 13.11 -7.54 23.76
C GLU A 39 11.65 -7.15 23.52
N GLU A 40 10.73 -8.12 23.58
CA GLU A 40 9.30 -7.90 23.29
C GLU A 40 8.65 -6.90 24.27
N HIS A 41 9.18 -6.75 25.50
CA HIS A 41 8.66 -5.81 26.49
C HIS A 41 9.03 -4.35 26.20
N GLU A 42 10.03 -4.11 25.34
CA GLU A 42 10.45 -2.76 24.93
C GLU A 42 9.71 -2.27 23.68
N LEU A 43 8.82 -3.09 23.12
CA LEU A 43 8.07 -2.81 21.91
C LEU A 43 6.66 -2.34 22.24
N ASP A 44 6.24 -1.26 21.60
CA ASP A 44 4.86 -0.81 21.60
C ASP A 44 4.11 -1.44 20.42
N TYR A 45 2.96 -2.05 20.70
CA TYR A 45 2.10 -2.69 19.71
C TYR A 45 0.87 -1.84 19.36
N ASP A 46 0.79 -0.61 19.85
CA ASP A 46 -0.28 0.32 19.49
C ASP A 46 -0.16 0.76 18.02
N ILE A 47 -1.31 0.88 17.37
CA ILE A 47 -1.43 1.33 15.98
C ILE A 47 -1.08 2.82 15.87
N GLU A 48 -1.29 3.58 16.94
CA GLU A 48 -0.96 5.02 16.99
C GLU A 48 0.55 5.28 17.04
N ALA A 49 1.35 4.32 17.54
CA ALA A 49 2.81 4.42 17.57
C ALA A 49 3.46 4.19 16.19
N ILE A 50 2.70 3.72 15.20
CA ILE A 50 3.21 3.46 13.84
C ILE A 50 3.25 4.77 13.04
N PRO A 51 4.39 5.13 12.42
CA PRO A 51 4.52 6.36 11.62
C PRO A 51 3.63 6.32 10.37
N ASN A 52 3.33 7.49 9.80
CA ASN A 52 2.46 7.60 8.64
C ASN A 52 3.20 7.20 7.35
N VAL A 53 3.31 5.91 7.09
CA VAL A 53 3.94 5.38 5.86
C VAL A 53 2.89 5.27 4.76
N THR A 54 3.14 5.94 3.63
CA THR A 54 2.27 5.88 2.46
C THR A 54 2.76 4.84 1.45
N ALA A 55 1.88 4.43 0.54
CA ALA A 55 2.26 3.56 -0.58
C ALA A 55 3.35 4.20 -1.46
N ALA A 56 3.41 5.53 -1.55
CA ALA A 56 4.44 6.25 -2.28
C ALA A 56 5.82 6.12 -1.61
N ASP A 57 5.87 6.09 -0.27
CA ASP A 57 7.11 5.92 0.49
C ASP A 57 7.65 4.49 0.32
N VAL A 58 6.75 3.50 0.35
CA VAL A 58 7.10 2.11 0.05
C VAL A 58 7.68 2.00 -1.37
N VAL A 59 7.00 2.55 -2.39
CA VAL A 59 7.51 2.51 -3.76
C VAL A 59 8.83 3.26 -3.91
N SER A 60 8.96 4.43 -3.28
CA SER A 60 10.19 5.23 -3.28
C SER A 60 11.35 4.43 -2.69
N TYR A 61 11.14 3.76 -1.57
CA TYR A 61 12.12 2.83 -1.00
C TYR A 61 12.49 1.73 -2.00
N LEU A 62 11.53 1.05 -2.64
CA LEU A 62 11.82 -0.03 -3.60
C LEU A 62 12.58 0.42 -4.84
N VAL A 63 12.34 1.65 -5.29
CA VAL A 63 12.96 2.25 -6.48
C VAL A 63 14.38 2.72 -6.16
N LEU A 64 14.55 3.40 -5.02
CA LEU A 64 15.81 4.03 -4.62
C LEU A 64 16.77 3.07 -3.91
N THR A 65 16.25 2.00 -3.29
CA THR A 65 17.07 1.00 -2.61
C THR A 65 17.89 0.24 -3.65
N HIS A 66 19.21 0.29 -3.47
CA HIS A 66 20.17 -0.47 -4.23
C HIS A 66 20.48 -1.76 -3.47
N LYS A 67 20.54 -2.92 -4.14
CA LYS A 67 21.07 -4.12 -3.48
C LYS A 67 22.54 -3.88 -3.15
N TYR A 68 22.93 -4.00 -1.87
CA TYR A 68 24.32 -3.82 -1.41
C TYR A 68 25.35 -4.58 -2.29
N TYR A 69 25.02 -5.80 -2.72
CA TYR A 69 25.93 -6.67 -3.47
C TYR A 69 25.96 -6.42 -4.98
N THR A 70 24.84 -6.06 -5.60
CA THR A 70 24.75 -5.90 -7.07
C THR A 70 24.74 -4.45 -7.53
N LYS A 71 24.53 -3.49 -6.61
CA LYS A 71 24.35 -2.05 -6.88
C LYS A 71 23.27 -1.71 -7.92
N GLU A 72 22.45 -2.69 -8.28
CA GLU A 72 21.36 -2.53 -9.23
C GLU A 72 20.13 -1.95 -8.52
N GLN A 73 19.67 -0.80 -9.00
CA GLN A 73 18.40 -0.19 -8.59
C GLN A 73 17.23 -0.90 -9.30
N MET A 74 16.01 -0.80 -8.76
CA MET A 74 14.76 -1.15 -9.45
C MET A 74 14.44 -2.64 -9.69
N ILE A 75 15.13 -3.59 -9.04
CA ILE A 75 14.76 -5.02 -9.16
C ILE A 75 13.57 -5.39 -8.27
N ALA A 76 13.43 -4.74 -7.12
CA ALA A 76 12.41 -5.06 -6.12
C ALA A 76 10.97 -4.76 -6.59
N TYR A 77 10.78 -3.70 -7.38
CA TYR A 77 9.48 -3.33 -7.92
C TYR A 77 8.93 -4.32 -8.97
N LYS A 78 9.80 -5.08 -9.64
CA LYS A 78 9.40 -5.95 -10.78
C LYS A 78 8.58 -7.18 -10.37
N SER A 79 8.45 -7.47 -9.07
CA SER A 79 7.77 -8.65 -8.56
C SER A 79 6.54 -8.23 -7.76
N LEU A 80 5.34 -8.66 -8.18
CA LEU A 80 4.10 -8.59 -7.40
C LEU A 80 4.03 -9.66 -6.28
N LYS A 81 5.06 -10.52 -6.17
CA LYS A 81 5.11 -11.59 -5.16
C LYS A 81 5.10 -11.10 -3.70
N PRO A 82 5.69 -9.95 -3.33
CA PRO A 82 5.66 -9.46 -1.95
C PRO A 82 4.25 -9.14 -1.45
N TYR A 83 3.39 -8.61 -2.33
CA TYR A 83 2.00 -8.34 -1.99
C TYR A 83 1.24 -9.63 -1.61
N LYS A 84 1.65 -10.79 -2.16
CA LYS A 84 1.07 -12.09 -1.79
C LYS A 84 1.40 -12.48 -0.35
N TYR A 85 2.59 -12.17 0.16
CA TYR A 85 2.95 -12.44 1.56
C TYR A 85 2.11 -11.61 2.52
N PHE A 86 1.86 -10.33 2.18
CA PHE A 86 0.94 -9.49 2.93
C PHE A 86 -0.49 -10.05 2.89
N LYS A 87 -1.01 -10.34 1.69
CA LYS A 87 -2.38 -10.87 1.50
C LYS A 87 -2.60 -12.23 2.18
N ALA A 88 -1.57 -13.05 2.30
CA ALA A 88 -1.63 -14.38 2.93
C ALA A 88 -1.56 -14.34 4.47
N GLY A 89 -1.44 -13.17 5.10
CA GLY A 89 -1.35 -13.07 6.57
C GLY A 89 -0.04 -13.61 7.14
N CYS A 90 1.01 -13.68 6.32
CA CYS A 90 2.31 -14.21 6.73
C CYS A 90 3.11 -13.27 7.65
N VAL A 91 2.63 -12.02 7.82
CA VAL A 91 3.24 -10.98 8.65
C VAL A 91 2.63 -11.02 10.06
N GLY A 92 3.48 -11.21 11.07
CA GLY A 92 3.07 -11.19 12.47
C GLY A 92 2.81 -9.79 13.01
N LYS A 93 2.50 -9.71 14.32
CA LYS A 93 2.32 -8.44 15.02
C LYS A 93 3.57 -7.56 14.87
N ILE A 94 3.34 -6.30 14.51
CA ILE A 94 4.39 -5.30 14.33
C ILE A 94 4.56 -4.57 15.65
N GLY A 95 5.75 -4.69 16.25
CA GLY A 95 6.15 -3.88 17.40
C GLY A 95 6.92 -2.66 16.93
N SER A 96 6.71 -1.53 17.58
CA SER A 96 7.33 -0.25 17.29
C SER A 96 8.18 0.21 18.48
N LYS A 97 9.29 0.89 18.20
CA LYS A 97 10.15 1.52 19.21
C LYS A 97 10.60 2.87 18.70
N HIS A 98 10.20 3.92 19.39
CA HIS A 98 10.62 5.29 19.08
C HIS A 98 12.07 5.53 19.54
N ILE A 99 12.88 6.06 18.62
CA ILE A 99 14.31 6.34 18.81
C ILE A 99 14.58 7.73 18.24
N LYS A 100 14.52 8.76 19.08
CA LYS A 100 14.67 10.17 18.68
C LYS A 100 13.68 10.52 17.54
N ASP A 101 14.18 10.76 16.33
CA ASP A 101 13.40 11.14 15.14
C ASP A 101 13.02 9.93 14.26
N TYR A 102 13.42 8.72 14.68
CA TYR A 102 13.16 7.47 13.97
C TYR A 102 12.22 6.57 14.76
N VAL A 103 11.48 5.73 14.05
CA VAL A 103 10.68 4.64 14.59
C VAL A 103 11.20 3.33 14.01
N LEU A 104 11.66 2.45 14.90
CA LEU A 104 12.07 1.11 14.55
C LEU A 104 10.86 0.18 14.64
N LEU A 105 10.53 -0.46 13.53
CA LEU A 105 9.48 -1.47 13.45
C LEU A 105 10.12 -2.85 13.42
N ILE A 106 9.70 -3.74 14.30
CA ILE A 106 10.19 -5.12 14.40
C ILE A 106 8.99 -6.08 14.27
N THR A 107 9.15 -7.09 13.42
CA THR A 107 8.13 -8.13 13.23
C THR A 107 8.74 -9.49 12.92
N LYS A 108 7.91 -10.52 13.01
CA LYS A 108 8.22 -11.89 12.61
C LYS A 108 7.39 -12.24 11.38
N VAL A 109 8.03 -12.72 10.32
CA VAL A 109 7.39 -13.07 9.04
C VAL A 109 7.64 -14.53 8.74
N GLN A 110 6.64 -15.24 8.20
CA GLN A 110 6.84 -16.62 7.74
C GLN A 110 7.82 -16.66 6.56
N ALA A 111 8.75 -17.61 6.61
CA ALA A 111 9.79 -17.75 5.59
C ALA A 111 9.21 -18.12 4.22
N SER A 112 8.14 -18.91 4.20
CA SER A 112 7.45 -19.37 3.02
C SER A 112 5.94 -19.28 3.23
N ILE A 113 5.19 -18.99 2.17
CA ILE A 113 3.73 -19.04 2.18
C ILE A 113 3.25 -20.50 2.33
N GLU A 114 4.01 -21.45 1.80
CA GLU A 114 3.65 -22.88 1.80
C GLU A 114 4.05 -23.59 3.09
N THR A 115 5.03 -23.06 3.82
CA THR A 115 5.64 -23.74 4.97
C THR A 115 5.59 -22.82 6.19
N GLN A 116 4.69 -23.12 7.13
CA GLN A 116 4.31 -22.22 8.21
C GLN A 116 5.27 -22.22 9.43
N ASP A 117 6.24 -23.14 9.47
CA ASP A 117 7.03 -23.41 10.67
C ASP A 117 8.20 -22.44 10.90
N ALA A 118 8.83 -21.93 9.84
CA ALA A 118 9.99 -21.05 9.98
C ALA A 118 9.59 -19.57 10.02
N LYS A 119 9.88 -18.91 11.15
CA LYS A 119 9.66 -17.45 11.31
C LYS A 119 10.99 -16.70 11.21
N LEU A 120 11.08 -15.82 10.23
CA LEU A 120 12.16 -14.87 10.03
C LEU A 120 11.89 -13.62 10.84
N LYS A 121 12.96 -12.96 11.31
CA LYS A 121 12.84 -11.65 11.95
C LYS A 121 13.13 -10.58 10.92
N VAL A 122 12.30 -9.54 10.92
CA VAL A 122 12.42 -8.38 10.04
C VAL A 122 12.38 -7.13 10.89
N TRP A 123 13.24 -6.17 10.58
CA TRP A 123 13.10 -4.82 11.10
C TRP A 123 13.16 -3.80 9.98
N VAL A 124 12.45 -2.70 10.18
CA VAL A 124 12.34 -1.57 9.25
C VAL A 124 12.54 -0.30 10.05
N LEU A 125 13.47 0.55 9.64
CA LEU A 125 13.70 1.86 10.23
C LEU A 125 12.98 2.91 9.39
N VAL A 126 12.05 3.61 10.03
CA VAL A 126 11.23 4.64 9.41
C VAL A 126 11.49 5.97 10.11
N GLN A 127 11.53 7.06 9.38
CA GLN A 127 11.59 8.40 9.94
C GLN A 127 10.19 8.87 10.37
N ALA A 128 10.12 9.86 11.26
CA ALA A 128 8.84 10.37 11.77
C ALA A 128 7.87 10.90 10.68
N ASP A 129 8.40 11.28 9.50
CA ASP A 129 7.64 11.71 8.33
C ASP A 129 7.06 10.57 7.48
N GLY A 130 7.44 9.32 7.75
CA GLY A 130 7.01 8.14 6.98
C GLY A 130 8.05 7.61 6.00
N GLU A 131 9.19 8.27 5.83
CA GLU A 131 10.24 7.79 4.92
C GLU A 131 10.91 6.52 5.46
N ILE A 132 10.98 5.47 4.64
CA ILE A 132 11.69 4.24 4.99
C ILE A 132 13.18 4.41 4.65
N LEU A 133 14.03 4.44 5.67
CA LEU A 133 15.46 4.67 5.51
C LEU A 133 16.22 3.39 5.19
N THR A 134 15.99 2.34 5.98
CA THR A 134 16.69 1.06 5.82
C THR A 134 15.87 -0.06 6.44
N ALA A 135 16.04 -1.26 5.91
CA ALA A 135 15.38 -2.46 6.44
C ALA A 135 16.30 -3.67 6.32
N HIS A 136 16.01 -4.68 7.15
CA HIS A 136 16.76 -5.92 7.12
C HIS A 136 15.89 -7.11 7.49
N CYS A 137 16.16 -8.23 6.83
CA CYS A 137 15.52 -9.51 7.09
C CYS A 137 16.58 -10.57 7.33
N THR A 138 16.31 -11.52 8.23
CA THR A 138 17.20 -12.65 8.50
C THR A 138 17.21 -13.70 7.37
N CYS A 139 16.51 -13.49 6.25
CA CYS A 139 16.56 -14.42 5.11
C CYS A 139 17.88 -14.31 4.36
N MET A 140 18.22 -15.36 3.60
CA MET A 140 19.43 -15.43 2.78
C MET A 140 19.54 -14.26 1.78
N VAL A 141 18.40 -13.75 1.29
CA VAL A 141 18.34 -12.60 0.36
C VAL A 141 18.23 -11.25 1.10
N GLY A 142 17.99 -11.27 2.42
CA GLY A 142 17.77 -10.09 3.25
C GLY A 142 18.99 -9.20 3.41
N LEU A 143 20.17 -9.72 3.07
CA LEU A 143 21.41 -8.94 2.92
C LEU A 143 21.32 -7.87 1.82
N GLY A 144 20.40 -8.02 0.86
CA GLY A 144 20.16 -7.09 -0.23
C GLY A 144 19.05 -6.06 0.02
N GLU A 145 18.54 -5.94 1.25
CA GLU A 145 17.66 -4.83 1.73
C GLU A 145 16.26 -4.73 1.10
N ALA A 146 16.01 -5.48 0.03
CA ALA A 146 14.75 -5.51 -0.68
C ALA A 146 14.31 -6.95 -1.00
N CYS A 147 14.27 -7.80 0.02
CA CYS A 147 13.68 -9.14 -0.11
C CYS A 147 12.15 -9.05 -0.01
N ASP A 148 11.45 -10.04 -0.58
CA ASP A 148 9.98 -10.07 -0.59
C ASP A 148 9.36 -9.95 0.82
N HIS A 149 10.05 -10.42 1.86
CA HIS A 149 9.61 -10.30 3.26
C HIS A 149 9.61 -8.85 3.75
N ILE A 150 10.66 -8.08 3.47
CA ILE A 150 10.74 -6.65 3.87
C ILE A 150 9.61 -5.88 3.21
N ILE A 151 9.43 -6.09 1.91
CA ILE A 151 8.42 -5.40 1.12
C ILE A 151 7.01 -5.77 1.60
N GLY A 152 6.75 -7.04 1.90
CA GLY A 152 5.48 -7.49 2.48
C GLY A 152 5.19 -6.84 3.84
N VAL A 153 6.21 -6.64 4.68
CA VAL A 153 6.07 -5.91 5.95
C VAL A 153 5.77 -4.43 5.70
N SER A 154 6.47 -3.77 4.77
CA SER A 154 6.21 -2.37 4.43
C SER A 154 4.77 -2.14 3.96
N TYR A 155 4.22 -3.04 3.13
CA TYR A 155 2.80 -3.00 2.75
C TYR A 155 1.85 -3.26 3.93
N ALA A 156 2.24 -4.13 4.88
CA ALA A 156 1.44 -4.34 6.08
C ALA A 156 1.36 -3.06 6.94
N VAL A 157 2.47 -2.34 7.08
CA VAL A 157 2.53 -1.05 7.79
C VAL A 157 1.64 -0.02 7.10
N GLU A 158 1.78 0.16 5.78
CA GLU A 158 0.93 1.06 4.99
C GLU A 158 -0.56 0.72 5.17
N HIS A 159 -0.92 -0.57 5.15
CA HIS A 159 -2.32 -0.96 5.32
C HIS A 159 -2.87 -0.65 6.72
N ILE A 160 -2.05 -0.82 7.77
CA ILE A 160 -2.44 -0.47 9.15
C ILE A 160 -2.70 1.04 9.24
N VAL A 161 -1.83 1.84 8.64
CA VAL A 161 -1.94 3.30 8.57
C VAL A 161 -3.19 3.72 7.80
N SER A 162 -3.42 3.14 6.62
CA SER A 162 -4.62 3.40 5.81
C SER A 162 -5.91 3.07 6.56
N LYS A 163 -5.93 1.96 7.31
CA LYS A 163 -7.07 1.60 8.18
C LYS A 163 -7.27 2.60 9.32
N ARG A 164 -6.20 3.07 9.95
CA ARG A 164 -6.25 4.10 11.00
C ARG A 164 -6.87 5.39 10.45
N GLU A 165 -6.39 5.86 9.30
CA GLU A 165 -6.90 7.07 8.65
C GLU A 165 -8.37 6.91 8.23
N PHE A 166 -8.73 5.75 7.67
CA PHE A 166 -10.12 5.44 7.32
C PHE A 166 -11.03 5.45 8.55
N LYS A 167 -10.60 4.86 9.67
CA LYS A 167 -11.36 4.87 10.92
C LYS A 167 -11.53 6.29 11.47
N GLN A 168 -10.47 7.10 11.44
CA GLN A 168 -10.53 8.52 11.82
C GLN A 168 -11.45 9.32 10.88
N PHE A 169 -11.45 9.01 9.59
CA PHE A 169 -12.33 9.63 8.59
C PHE A 169 -13.81 9.31 8.87
N ILE A 170 -14.16 8.04 9.10
CA ILE A 170 -15.54 7.63 9.43
C ILE A 170 -16.00 8.23 10.77
N ALA A 171 -15.10 8.37 11.74
CA ALA A 171 -15.41 8.99 13.03
C ALA A 171 -15.71 10.50 12.91
N ARG A 172 -15.22 11.18 11.86
CA ARG A 172 -15.58 12.58 11.60
C ARG A 172 -17.00 12.62 11.06
N LYS A 173 -17.91 13.26 11.81
CA LYS A 173 -19.24 13.61 11.30
C LYS A 173 -19.04 14.44 10.03
N ALA A 174 -19.44 13.92 8.89
CA ALA A 174 -19.35 14.61 7.62
C ALA A 174 -20.23 15.87 7.68
N THR A 175 -19.61 17.01 8.03
CA THR A 175 -20.24 18.30 7.83
C THR A 175 -20.04 18.62 6.38
N LEU A 176 -21.07 18.39 5.56
CA LEU A 176 -21.15 19.07 4.28
C LEU A 176 -20.94 20.56 4.58
N PRO A 177 -19.95 21.24 3.97
CA PRO A 177 -19.94 22.68 4.01
C PRO A 177 -21.29 23.08 3.45
N ASN A 178 -22.12 23.71 4.30
CA ASN A 178 -23.43 24.17 3.91
C ASN A 178 -23.19 25.01 2.64
N PRO A 179 -23.73 24.64 1.47
CA PRO A 179 -23.48 25.42 0.26
C PRO A 179 -24.01 26.82 0.54
N THR A 180 -23.10 27.74 0.84
CA THR A 180 -23.41 29.15 0.99
C THR A 180 -23.74 29.62 -0.40
N HIS A 181 -24.96 29.39 -0.90
CA HIS A 181 -25.62 30.16 -1.95
C HIS A 181 -27.03 29.58 -2.17
N CYS A 182 -27.99 30.50 -2.22
CA CYS A 182 -29.42 30.35 -2.51
C CYS A 182 -30.33 30.14 -1.29
N LEU A 183 -30.56 31.23 -0.54
CA LEU A 183 -31.77 31.47 0.26
C LEU A 183 -33.02 31.72 -0.61
N ILE A 184 -33.00 31.25 -1.86
CA ILE A 184 -34.14 31.32 -2.77
C ILE A 184 -34.61 29.88 -2.86
N GLU A 185 -35.75 29.57 -2.24
CA GLU A 185 -36.46 28.33 -2.55
C GLU A 185 -36.75 28.34 -4.06
N PRO A 186 -36.15 27.44 -4.86
CA PRO A 186 -36.44 27.42 -6.27
C PRO A 186 -37.91 27.01 -6.43
N THR A 187 -38.71 27.90 -7.00
CA THR A 187 -40.06 27.55 -7.46
C THR A 187 -39.92 26.37 -8.40
N ALA A 188 -40.51 25.23 -8.07
CA ALA A 188 -40.44 24.03 -8.89
C ALA A 188 -41.12 24.30 -10.24
N ALA A 189 -40.34 24.67 -11.25
CA ALA A 189 -40.76 24.76 -12.63
C ALA A 189 -40.58 23.40 -13.31
N GLN A 190 -41.40 23.11 -14.33
CA GLN A 190 -41.12 21.96 -15.19
C GLN A 190 -39.77 22.18 -15.89
N VAL A 191 -39.05 21.09 -16.20
CA VAL A 191 -37.72 21.15 -16.84
C VAL A 191 -37.76 21.96 -18.14
N ALA A 192 -38.89 21.97 -18.83
CA ALA A 192 -39.12 22.75 -20.05
C ALA A 192 -39.12 24.28 -19.83
N ASP A 193 -39.46 24.73 -18.62
CA ASP A 193 -39.63 26.14 -18.25
C ASP A 193 -38.45 26.67 -17.42
N MET A 194 -37.38 25.89 -17.25
CA MET A 194 -36.19 26.33 -16.54
C MET A 194 -35.39 27.30 -17.42
N ASP A 195 -35.19 28.51 -16.92
CA ASP A 195 -34.26 29.49 -17.49
C ASP A 195 -32.83 29.13 -17.06
N TRP A 196 -32.04 28.59 -17.98
CA TRP A 196 -30.67 28.13 -17.73
C TRP A 196 -29.64 29.26 -17.73
N GLY A 197 -30.06 30.51 -17.93
CA GLY A 197 -29.18 31.67 -18.02
C GLY A 197 -28.32 31.67 -19.29
N GLU A 198 -27.82 32.85 -19.66
CA GLU A 198 -26.87 32.97 -20.76
C GLU A 198 -25.50 32.42 -20.36
N SER A 199 -25.07 31.34 -21.03
CA SER A 199 -23.72 30.80 -20.87
C SER A 199 -22.69 31.79 -21.40
N THR A 200 -21.72 32.17 -20.56
CA THR A 200 -20.54 32.97 -20.96
C THR A 200 -19.59 32.24 -21.90
N VAL A 201 -19.83 30.95 -22.13
CA VAL A 201 -19.13 30.13 -23.12
C VAL A 201 -19.87 30.28 -24.45
N LYS A 202 -19.24 30.87 -25.47
CA LYS A 202 -19.75 30.83 -26.85
C LYS A 202 -19.88 29.37 -27.27
N ARG A 203 -21.10 28.83 -27.20
CA ARG A 203 -21.46 27.54 -27.75
C ARG A 203 -21.24 27.66 -29.27
N LEU A 204 -20.33 26.86 -29.82
CA LEU A 204 -20.21 26.74 -31.28
C LEU A 204 -21.51 26.13 -31.81
N GLU A 205 -22.41 26.97 -32.31
CA GLU A 205 -23.63 26.59 -33.04
C GLU A 205 -23.29 26.16 -34.48
N THR A 206 -22.27 25.32 -34.64
CA THR A 206 -22.29 24.43 -35.80
C THR A 206 -23.25 23.32 -35.44
N GLU A 207 -24.49 23.41 -35.93
CA GLU A 207 -25.29 22.22 -36.16
C GLU A 207 -24.48 21.33 -37.09
N LEU A 208 -23.68 20.44 -36.50
CA LEU A 208 -23.18 19.29 -37.21
C LEU A 208 -24.42 18.47 -37.52
N ASP A 209 -24.74 18.36 -38.80
CA ASP A 209 -25.72 17.39 -39.30
C ASP A 209 -25.19 16.01 -38.90
N VAL A 210 -25.58 15.52 -37.73
CA VAL A 210 -25.16 14.22 -37.22
C VAL A 210 -26.05 13.21 -37.94
N PRO A 211 -25.53 12.46 -38.93
CA PRO A 211 -26.33 11.47 -39.62
C PRO A 211 -26.83 10.44 -38.60
N ALA A 212 -28.11 10.07 -38.70
CA ALA A 212 -28.67 9.00 -37.90
C ALA A 212 -27.84 7.72 -38.16
N LEU A 213 -27.22 7.17 -37.11
CA LEU A 213 -26.42 5.96 -37.21
C LEU A 213 -27.28 4.81 -37.73
N ASP A 214 -26.95 4.33 -38.92
CA ASP A 214 -27.55 3.15 -39.52
C ASP A 214 -26.86 1.87 -38.99
N MET A 215 -27.56 0.74 -39.10
CA MET A 215 -27.03 -0.55 -38.61
C MET A 215 -25.71 -0.94 -39.30
N GLN A 216 -25.47 -0.47 -40.52
CA GLN A 216 -24.22 -0.69 -41.26
C GLN A 216 -23.07 0.19 -40.74
N GLY A 217 -23.33 1.45 -40.40
CA GLY A 217 -22.35 2.34 -39.78
C GLY A 217 -21.91 1.86 -38.39
N ILE A 218 -22.83 1.27 -37.62
CA ILE A 218 -22.49 0.64 -36.33
C ILE A 218 -21.55 -0.56 -36.54
N GLN A 219 -21.79 -1.40 -37.55
CA GLN A 219 -20.91 -2.53 -37.85
C GLN A 219 -19.51 -2.09 -38.28
N SER A 220 -19.40 -1.08 -39.17
CA SER A 220 -18.11 -0.53 -39.58
C SER A 220 -17.31 0.04 -38.40
N LEU A 221 -17.98 0.74 -37.47
CA LEU A 221 -17.33 1.28 -36.28
C LEU A 221 -16.79 0.17 -35.37
N LEU A 222 -17.56 -0.91 -35.18
CA LEU A 222 -17.13 -2.04 -34.35
C LEU A 222 -15.94 -2.79 -34.96
N GLU A 223 -15.90 -2.97 -36.28
CA GLU A 223 -14.75 -3.57 -36.98
C GLU A 223 -13.49 -2.69 -36.89
N ASP A 224 -13.64 -1.37 -36.93
CA ASP A 224 -12.49 -0.46 -36.78
C ASP A 224 -11.95 -0.45 -35.34
N ILE A 225 -12.83 -0.55 -34.33
CA ILE A 225 -12.41 -0.71 -32.92
C ILE A 225 -11.70 -2.05 -32.70
N GLU A 226 -12.12 -3.11 -33.38
CA GLU A 226 -11.46 -4.43 -33.36
C GLU A 226 -10.06 -4.37 -33.99
N LYS A 227 -9.91 -3.71 -35.15
CA LYS A 227 -8.59 -3.48 -35.78
C LYS A 227 -7.65 -2.66 -34.91
N LEU A 228 -8.18 -1.72 -34.12
CA LEU A 228 -7.42 -0.91 -33.16
C LEU A 228 -7.04 -1.67 -31.87
N ASN A 229 -7.49 -2.92 -31.71
CA ASN A 229 -7.21 -3.82 -30.58
C ASN A 229 -7.52 -3.21 -29.20
N CYS A 230 -8.53 -2.34 -29.13
CA CYS A 230 -8.87 -1.58 -27.93
C CYS A 230 -9.87 -2.37 -27.05
N ARG A 231 -9.37 -3.42 -26.40
CA ARG A 231 -10.17 -4.43 -25.68
C ARG A 231 -11.08 -3.87 -24.58
N ALA A 232 -10.70 -2.76 -23.95
CA ALA A 232 -11.47 -2.14 -22.86
C ALA A 232 -12.78 -1.46 -23.32
N ALA A 233 -12.84 -0.99 -24.56
CA ALA A 233 -14.04 -0.34 -25.11
C ALA A 233 -15.06 -1.39 -25.58
N LEU A 234 -14.60 -2.47 -26.22
CA LEU A 234 -15.44 -3.58 -26.70
C LEU A 234 -16.21 -4.28 -25.56
N MET A 235 -15.56 -4.53 -24.42
CA MET A 235 -16.19 -5.25 -23.29
C MET A 235 -17.32 -4.49 -22.58
N ARG A 236 -17.46 -3.18 -22.82
CA ARG A 236 -18.44 -2.33 -22.11
C ARG A 236 -19.75 -2.14 -22.85
N VAL A 237 -19.77 -2.34 -24.17
CA VAL A 237 -20.83 -1.79 -25.04
C VAL A 237 -21.67 -2.88 -25.72
N VAL A 238 -21.19 -4.10 -25.94
CA VAL A 238 -21.89 -5.10 -26.78
C VAL A 238 -21.98 -6.50 -26.14
N PRO A 239 -23.18 -7.00 -25.77
CA PRO A 239 -23.39 -8.41 -25.44
C PRO A 239 -23.47 -9.22 -26.75
N PRO A 240 -22.43 -10.00 -27.12
CA PRO A 240 -22.03 -11.22 -26.42
C PRO A 240 -20.57 -11.27 -25.93
N PHE A 241 -19.82 -10.17 -25.98
CA PHE A 241 -18.40 -10.08 -25.57
C PHE A 241 -18.19 -9.46 -24.16
N CYS A 242 -19.29 -9.23 -23.45
CA CYS A 242 -19.26 -8.75 -22.08
C CYS A 242 -18.93 -9.92 -21.15
N ASP A 243 -17.75 -9.89 -20.52
CA ASP A 243 -17.41 -10.84 -19.47
C ASP A 243 -18.43 -10.69 -18.32
N ARG A 244 -19.23 -11.73 -18.05
CA ARG A 244 -20.03 -11.77 -16.82
C ARG A 244 -19.08 -11.85 -15.64
N TYR A 245 -19.07 -10.81 -14.81
CA TYR A 245 -18.48 -10.91 -13.48
C TYR A 245 -19.27 -11.95 -12.69
N GLU A 246 -18.68 -13.13 -12.49
CA GLU A 246 -19.13 -14.03 -11.42
C GLU A 246 -18.60 -13.49 -10.10
N GLU A 247 -19.54 -13.04 -9.28
CA GLU A 247 -19.28 -12.60 -7.92
C GLU A 247 -19.00 -13.85 -7.06
N GLN A 248 -17.72 -14.22 -6.95
CA GLN A 248 -17.28 -15.14 -5.90
C GLN A 248 -16.02 -14.60 -5.23
N VAL A 249 -16.21 -13.76 -4.22
CA VAL A 249 -15.30 -13.69 -3.07
C VAL A 249 -16.12 -13.43 -1.81
N SER A 250 -16.40 -14.47 -1.04
CA SER A 250 -16.64 -14.28 0.39
C SER A 250 -15.30 -13.88 1.05
N LEU A 251 -15.31 -12.76 1.77
CA LEU A 251 -14.20 -12.36 2.62
C LEU A 251 -14.08 -13.37 3.79
N PRO A 252 -12.87 -13.81 4.19
CA PRO A 252 -12.71 -14.61 5.40
C PRO A 252 -13.09 -13.80 6.64
N SER A 253 -13.88 -14.41 7.51
CA SER A 253 -14.46 -13.86 8.75
C SER A 253 -13.46 -13.64 9.90
N ASP A 254 -12.16 -13.67 9.66
CA ASP A 254 -11.17 -13.68 10.76
C ASP A 254 -10.64 -12.28 11.14
N PHE A 255 -11.28 -11.21 10.66
CA PHE A 255 -11.06 -9.83 11.13
C PHE A 255 -12.25 -9.27 11.93
N ASP A 256 -13.10 -10.14 12.47
CA ASP A 256 -14.00 -9.75 13.55
C ASP A 256 -13.19 -9.65 14.84
N ALA A 257 -12.84 -8.41 15.18
CA ALA A 257 -12.44 -8.08 16.53
C ALA A 257 -13.55 -8.57 17.46
N HIS A 258 -13.23 -9.52 18.34
CA HIS A 258 -14.09 -9.86 19.46
C HIS A 258 -14.35 -8.59 20.28
N ASP A 259 -15.54 -8.02 20.10
CA ASP A 259 -16.19 -7.19 21.11
C ASP A 259 -16.30 -8.04 22.38
N LYS A 260 -15.44 -7.74 23.35
CA LYS A 260 -15.76 -8.05 24.75
C LYS A 260 -16.87 -7.07 25.13
N ALA A 261 -18.11 -7.51 24.94
CA ALA A 261 -19.23 -6.95 25.67
C ALA A 261 -18.99 -7.23 27.16
N ASP A 262 -18.82 -6.15 27.92
CA ASP A 262 -18.80 -6.17 29.37
C ASP A 262 -20.09 -6.80 29.90
N GLY A 263 -19.91 -7.78 30.79
CA GLY A 263 -20.99 -8.38 31.54
C GLY A 263 -21.51 -7.40 32.61
N THR A 264 -22.81 -7.15 32.56
CA THR A 264 -23.66 -6.90 33.72
C THR A 264 -24.94 -7.69 33.55
#